data_AF-A0A6G0HYD9-F1
#
_entry.id   AF-A0A6G0HYD9-F1
#
_cell.length_a   1.000
_cell.length_b   1.000
_cell.length_c   1.000
_cell.angle_alpha   90.00
_cell.angle_beta   90.00
_cell.angle_gamma   90.00
#
_symmetry.space_group_name_H-M   'P 1'
#
loop_
_entity.id
_entity.type
_entity.pdbx_description
1 polymer ?
#
loop_
_entity_poly.entity_id
_entity_poly.type
_entity_poly.pdbx_seq_one_letter_code
_entity_poly.pdbx_strand_id
1 'polypeptide(L)'
;MAVRWVRVAVPLCVVVLSVVVSIIGPKQVMPPPLPAALGVCSLVGVTLLWRDISSKMKGENRTVSGLVGQYLAVKGLGWLGRRQRRKLEADTVNVKRAQEETLLRRMRKNANTCYGRRYDFSSIKDSGDFRARHPITTYEHYREFIRRIAAGEEKVIIAEKPLILAMTSGTSGPSTMLLSTSDTNTEFFLQGVTSEAGIPIGPNSSTPASSRHMLNLYTTPAPAFEVSSEKDTLYLHLLFALKDPSVGTLESNFASTVFYAFSALQDRWQELVEDIERGKVSSALVLEPKVRSRLEALMKPDPVRAAQLRAHFQDGFSGIAKRLWPHLHLVLAVDSGSNQIYGEMLRENYCQGVPFYSPFYACH
;
A
#
# COMPACT_ATOMS: atom_id res chain seq x y z
N MET A 1 29.15 -5.78 -6.64
CA MET A 1 27.75 -6.19 -6.30
C MET A 1 27.23 -7.44 -7.04
N ALA A 2 27.89 -7.97 -8.08
CA ALA A 2 27.44 -9.17 -8.81
C ALA A 2 27.55 -10.50 -8.01
N VAL A 3 28.46 -10.56 -7.03
CA VAL A 3 28.84 -11.80 -6.31
C VAL A 3 27.71 -12.37 -5.43
N ARG A 4 26.72 -11.57 -5.01
CA ARG A 4 25.65 -12.02 -4.09
C ARG A 4 24.53 -12.82 -4.78
N TRP A 5 24.24 -12.55 -6.05
CA TRP A 5 23.20 -13.26 -6.80
C TRP A 5 23.70 -14.61 -7.32
N VAL A 6 24.98 -14.69 -7.70
CA VAL A 6 25.64 -15.93 -8.11
C VAL A 6 25.53 -17.00 -7.01
N ARG A 7 25.64 -16.62 -5.74
CA ARG A 7 25.53 -17.52 -4.57
C ARG A 7 24.16 -18.19 -4.39
N VAL A 8 23.10 -17.71 -5.03
CA VAL A 8 21.73 -18.27 -4.91
C VAL A 8 21.23 -18.79 -6.25
N ALA A 9 21.51 -18.08 -7.34
CA ALA A 9 21.09 -18.48 -8.69
C ALA A 9 21.80 -19.76 -9.16
N VAL A 10 23.11 -19.91 -8.88
CA VAL A 10 23.86 -21.11 -9.28
C VAL A 10 23.33 -22.37 -8.58
N PRO A 11 23.15 -22.42 -7.24
CA PRO A 11 22.58 -23.61 -6.60
C PRO A 11 21.15 -23.92 -7.07
N LEU A 12 20.31 -22.90 -7.30
CA LEU A 12 18.93 -23.09 -7.72
C LEU A 12 18.85 -23.59 -9.17
N CYS A 13 19.70 -23.08 -10.07
CA CYS A 13 19.87 -23.62 -11.41
C CYS A 13 20.38 -25.06 -11.37
N VAL A 14 21.33 -25.41 -10.48
CA VAL A 14 21.83 -26.78 -10.35
C VAL A 14 20.75 -27.74 -9.85
N VAL A 15 19.91 -27.34 -8.89
CA VAL A 15 18.77 -28.14 -8.42
C VAL A 15 17.70 -28.33 -9.51
N VAL A 16 17.39 -27.29 -10.27
CA VAL A 16 16.44 -27.40 -11.39
C VAL A 16 17.03 -28.28 -12.50
N LEU A 17 18.31 -28.11 -12.84
CA LEU A 17 18.99 -28.94 -13.84
C LEU A 17 19.05 -30.40 -13.40
N SER A 18 19.33 -30.69 -12.11
CA SER A 18 19.37 -32.06 -11.60
C SER A 18 18.00 -32.73 -11.65
N VAL A 19 16.93 -32.01 -11.30
CA VAL A 19 15.55 -32.52 -11.39
C VAL A 19 15.12 -32.74 -12.84
N VAL A 20 15.44 -31.80 -13.74
CA VAL A 20 15.14 -31.92 -15.18
C VAL A 20 15.91 -33.09 -15.80
N VAL A 21 17.19 -33.27 -15.46
CA VAL A 21 18.00 -34.41 -15.94
C VAL A 21 17.46 -35.75 -15.39
N SER A 22 16.99 -35.79 -14.14
CA SER A 22 16.35 -36.99 -13.58
C SER A 22 14.98 -37.33 -14.18
N ILE A 23 14.23 -36.33 -14.67
CA ILE A 23 12.88 -36.53 -15.22
C ILE A 23 12.89 -36.76 -16.73
N ILE A 24 13.74 -36.03 -17.47
CA ILE A 24 13.73 -35.98 -18.95
C ILE A 24 14.90 -36.76 -19.57
N GLY A 25 15.94 -37.07 -18.79
CA GLY A 25 17.11 -37.79 -19.29
C GLY A 25 16.73 -39.18 -19.83
N PRO A 26 17.22 -39.60 -21.00
CA PRO A 26 17.07 -40.98 -21.46
C PRO A 26 17.62 -41.92 -20.40
N LYS A 27 17.02 -43.12 -20.23
CA LYS A 27 17.49 -44.20 -19.34
C LYS A 27 18.85 -44.78 -19.79
N GLN A 28 19.82 -43.93 -20.10
CA GLN A 28 21.23 -44.30 -20.20
C GLN A 28 21.85 -44.08 -18.83
N VAL A 29 22.52 -45.12 -18.34
CA VAL A 29 23.24 -45.15 -17.06
C VAL A 29 24.18 -43.94 -17.00
N MET A 30 23.84 -42.94 -16.19
CA MET A 30 24.75 -41.83 -15.91
C MET A 30 26.03 -42.39 -15.28
N PRO A 31 27.23 -41.87 -15.63
CA PRO A 31 28.47 -42.35 -15.02
C PRO A 31 28.40 -42.19 -13.49
N PRO A 32 28.93 -43.17 -12.73
CA PRO A 32 28.67 -43.33 -11.29
C PRO A 32 28.89 -42.09 -10.39
N PRO A 33 29.82 -41.13 -10.65
CA PRO A 33 29.97 -39.98 -9.77
C PRO A 33 28.95 -38.85 -10.03
N LEU A 34 28.25 -38.83 -11.17
CA LEU A 34 27.39 -37.70 -11.54
C LEU A 34 26.09 -37.60 -10.71
N PRO A 35 25.36 -38.70 -10.43
CA PRO A 35 24.21 -38.67 -9.53
C PRO A 35 24.60 -38.25 -8.10
N ALA A 36 25.75 -38.71 -7.62
CA ALA A 36 26.29 -38.34 -6.31
C ALA A 36 26.66 -36.84 -6.26
N ALA A 37 27.32 -36.33 -7.31
CA ALA A 37 27.68 -34.90 -7.40
C ALA A 37 26.43 -34.00 -7.47
N LEU A 38 25.40 -34.38 -8.24
CA LEU A 38 24.13 -33.64 -8.28
C LEU A 38 23.37 -33.68 -6.95
N GLY A 39 23.40 -34.82 -6.24
CA GLY A 39 22.86 -34.95 -4.89
C GLY A 39 23.58 -34.05 -3.88
N VAL A 40 24.92 -34.03 -3.90
CA VAL A 40 25.73 -33.17 -3.03
C VAL A 40 25.50 -31.70 -3.34
N CYS A 41 25.49 -31.29 -4.61
CA CYS A 41 25.21 -29.90 -4.99
C CYS A 41 23.79 -29.46 -4.59
N SER A 42 22.80 -30.36 -4.68
CA SER A 42 21.43 -30.09 -4.24
C SER A 42 21.36 -29.93 -2.72
N LEU A 43 22.03 -30.81 -1.96
CA LEU A 43 22.12 -30.70 -0.50
C LEU A 43 22.85 -29.42 -0.06
N VAL A 44 23.92 -29.03 -0.74
CA VAL A 44 24.63 -27.76 -0.49
C VAL A 44 23.74 -26.57 -0.81
N GLY A 45 22.98 -26.62 -1.91
CA GLY A 45 22.01 -25.59 -2.28
C GLY A 45 20.90 -25.42 -1.23
N VAL A 46 20.31 -26.54 -0.81
CA VAL A 46 19.26 -26.57 0.22
C VAL A 46 19.78 -26.09 1.57
N THR A 47 20.98 -26.51 1.99
CA THR A 47 21.57 -26.08 3.27
C THR A 47 21.94 -24.60 3.29
N LEU A 48 22.47 -24.05 2.19
CA LEU A 48 22.73 -22.61 2.08
C LEU A 48 21.43 -21.79 2.08
N LEU A 49 20.39 -22.30 1.43
CA LEU A 49 19.07 -21.66 1.38
C LEU A 49 18.38 -21.73 2.75
N TRP A 50 18.48 -22.87 3.44
CA TRP A 50 18.02 -23.05 4.83
C TRP A 50 18.76 -22.12 5.80
N ARG A 51 20.08 -21.95 5.64
CA ARG A 51 20.87 -21.02 6.44
C ARG A 51 20.45 -19.55 6.20
N ASP A 52 20.13 -19.17 4.97
CA ASP A 52 19.63 -17.81 4.67
C ASP A 52 18.22 -17.58 5.24
N ILE A 53 17.35 -18.60 5.19
CA ILE A 53 16.00 -18.54 5.79
C ILE A 53 16.09 -18.43 7.31
N SER A 54 16.81 -19.35 7.96
CA SER A 54 16.91 -19.43 9.43
C SER A 54 17.65 -18.24 10.05
N SER A 55 18.63 -17.65 9.36
CA SER A 55 19.35 -16.46 9.87
C SER A 55 18.53 -15.16 9.79
N LYS A 56 17.50 -15.10 8.93
CA LYS A 56 16.71 -13.88 8.68
C LYS A 56 15.30 -13.91 9.23
N MET A 57 14.74 -15.10 9.48
CA MET A 57 13.36 -15.25 9.94
C MET A 57 13.36 -15.98 11.28
N LYS A 58 13.52 -15.23 12.36
CA LYS A 58 13.27 -15.72 13.73
C LYS A 58 11.77 -15.61 13.97
N GLY A 59 11.09 -16.75 14.02
CA GLY A 59 9.68 -16.83 14.40
C GLY A 59 9.36 -18.22 14.92
N GLU A 60 9.06 -18.32 16.21
CA GLU A 60 8.51 -19.54 16.80
C GLU A 60 7.09 -19.76 16.24
N ASN A 61 6.77 -21.00 15.84
CA ASN A 61 5.46 -21.47 15.33
C ASN A 61 5.06 -21.17 13.87
N ARG A 62 5.96 -21.27 12.87
CA ARG A 62 5.56 -21.29 11.44
C ARG A 62 5.91 -22.61 10.74
N THR A 63 5.01 -23.10 9.89
CA THR A 63 5.24 -24.27 9.02
C THR A 63 6.35 -23.99 8.01
N VAL A 64 7.13 -25.02 7.64
CA VAL A 64 8.24 -24.90 6.67
C VAL A 64 7.78 -24.33 5.34
N SER A 65 6.59 -24.71 4.88
CA SER A 65 5.98 -24.16 3.65
C SER A 65 5.71 -22.65 3.75
N GLY A 66 5.27 -22.17 4.90
CA GLY A 66 5.06 -20.74 5.16
C GLY A 66 6.36 -19.94 5.13
N LEU A 67 7.44 -20.49 5.69
CA LEU A 67 8.76 -19.85 5.67
C LEU A 67 9.32 -19.75 4.24
N VAL A 68 9.22 -20.83 3.46
CA VAL A 68 9.65 -20.84 2.06
C VAL A 68 8.81 -19.87 1.22
N GLY A 69 7.48 -19.88 1.39
CA GLY A 69 6.58 -18.96 0.69
C GLY A 69 6.88 -17.49 0.99
N GLN A 70 7.07 -17.15 2.27
CA GLN A 70 7.43 -15.80 2.69
C GLN A 70 8.80 -15.38 2.12
N TYR A 71 9.79 -16.28 2.15
CA TYR A 71 11.11 -16.02 1.59
C TYR A 71 11.04 -15.74 0.07
N LEU A 72 10.33 -16.57 -0.68
CA LEU A 72 10.13 -16.37 -2.12
C LEU A 72 9.40 -15.06 -2.41
N ALA A 73 8.37 -14.72 -1.64
CA ALA A 73 7.65 -13.45 -1.76
C ALA A 73 8.59 -12.24 -1.53
N VAL A 74 9.40 -12.25 -0.46
CA VAL A 74 10.38 -11.19 -0.17
C VAL A 74 11.43 -11.08 -1.28
N LYS A 75 11.92 -12.19 -1.83
CA LYS A 75 12.88 -12.17 -2.95
C LYS A 75 12.24 -11.66 -4.24
N GLY A 76 11.00 -12.07 -4.52
CA GLY A 76 10.21 -11.62 -5.67
C GLY A 76 9.98 -10.11 -5.62
N LEU A 77 9.48 -9.61 -4.48
CA LEU A 77 9.32 -8.17 -4.23
C LEU A 77 10.64 -7.43 -4.34
N GLY A 78 11.72 -7.96 -3.76
CA GLY A 78 13.04 -7.35 -3.88
C GLY A 78 13.58 -7.30 -5.32
N TRP A 79 13.25 -8.30 -6.15
CA TRP A 79 13.61 -8.29 -7.57
C TRP A 79 12.77 -7.28 -8.36
N LEU A 80 11.45 -7.25 -8.14
CA LEU A 80 10.55 -6.25 -8.72
C LEU A 80 11.00 -4.84 -8.34
N GLY A 81 11.28 -4.59 -7.06
CA GLY A 81 11.77 -3.31 -6.55
C GLY A 81 13.09 -2.90 -7.20
N ARG A 82 14.05 -3.83 -7.37
CA ARG A 82 15.30 -3.54 -8.11
C ARG A 82 15.06 -3.20 -9.59
N ARG A 83 14.13 -3.91 -10.24
CA ARG A 83 13.76 -3.63 -11.63
C ARG A 83 13.13 -2.25 -11.77
N GLN A 84 12.19 -1.90 -10.89
CA GLN A 84 11.56 -0.58 -10.89
C GLN A 84 12.55 0.53 -10.55
N ARG A 85 13.43 0.31 -9.56
CA ARG A 85 14.49 1.25 -9.22
C ARG A 85 15.44 1.52 -10.39
N ARG A 86 15.90 0.49 -11.10
CA ARG A 86 16.76 0.66 -12.29
C ARG A 86 16.07 1.47 -13.38
N LYS A 87 14.78 1.22 -13.60
CA LYS A 87 13.98 2.00 -14.54
C LYS A 87 13.91 3.47 -14.11
N LEU A 88 13.57 3.73 -12.84
CA LEU A 88 13.54 5.07 -12.27
C LEU A 88 14.90 5.78 -12.39
N GLU A 89 16.01 5.11 -12.06
CA GLU A 89 17.37 5.64 -12.22
C GLU A 89 17.69 5.98 -13.69
N ALA A 90 17.31 5.12 -14.63
CA ALA A 90 17.51 5.39 -16.06
C ALA A 90 16.64 6.57 -16.56
N ASP A 91 15.38 6.64 -16.13
CA ASP A 91 14.44 7.69 -16.52
C ASP A 91 14.84 9.05 -15.91
N THR A 92 15.42 9.07 -14.71
CA THR A 92 15.90 10.29 -14.03
C THR A 92 17.20 10.83 -14.61
N VAL A 93 18.03 10.01 -15.26
CA VAL A 93 19.23 10.49 -15.99
C VAL A 93 18.85 11.21 -17.29
N ASN A 94 17.76 10.82 -17.95
CA ASN A 94 17.28 11.46 -19.17
C ASN A 94 15.79 11.80 -19.09
N VAL A 95 15.48 12.74 -18.19
CA VAL A 95 14.10 13.18 -17.91
C VAL A 95 13.41 13.71 -19.17
N LYS A 96 14.14 14.46 -20.02
CA LYS A 96 13.56 15.03 -21.25
C LYS A 96 13.03 13.95 -22.17
N ARG A 97 13.83 12.90 -22.43
CA ARG A 97 13.41 11.75 -23.23
C ARG A 97 12.22 11.02 -22.61
N ALA A 98 12.25 10.77 -21.30
CA ALA A 98 11.17 10.06 -20.61
C ALA A 98 9.83 10.82 -20.65
N GLN A 99 9.88 12.16 -20.52
CA GLN A 99 8.71 13.04 -20.67
C GLN A 99 8.18 13.05 -22.11
N GLU A 100 9.06 13.20 -23.10
CA GLU A 100 8.73 13.21 -24.52
C GLU A 100 8.07 11.88 -24.97
N GLU A 101 8.68 10.74 -24.62
CA GLU A 101 8.11 9.41 -24.90
C GLU A 101 6.74 9.21 -24.24
N THR A 102 6.55 9.75 -23.03
CA THR A 102 5.28 9.68 -22.31
C THR A 102 4.20 10.54 -22.95
N LEU A 103 4.53 11.77 -23.35
CA LEU A 103 3.63 12.67 -24.06
C LEU A 103 3.16 12.02 -25.38
N LEU A 104 4.10 11.62 -26.23
CA LEU A 104 3.78 11.07 -27.56
C LEU A 104 2.99 9.76 -27.47
N ARG A 105 3.29 8.91 -26.48
CA ARG A 105 2.48 7.71 -26.20
C ARG A 105 1.04 8.07 -25.85
N ARG A 106 0.81 9.09 -25.02
CA ARG A 106 -0.54 9.57 -24.65
C ARG A 106 -1.27 10.20 -25.83
N MET A 107 -0.57 10.99 -26.66
CA MET A 107 -1.15 11.60 -27.86
C MET A 107 -1.62 10.53 -28.85
N ARG A 108 -0.75 9.56 -29.17
CA ARG A 108 -1.09 8.44 -30.07
C ARG A 108 -2.24 7.60 -29.54
N LYS A 109 -2.20 7.24 -28.24
CA LYS A 109 -3.27 6.44 -27.60
C LYS A 109 -4.64 7.13 -27.70
N ASN A 110 -4.67 8.46 -27.58
CA ASN A 110 -5.92 9.23 -27.53
C ASN A 110 -6.23 10.01 -28.82
N ALA A 111 -5.49 9.80 -29.91
CA ALA A 111 -5.63 10.59 -31.14
C ALA A 111 -7.04 10.50 -31.76
N ASN A 112 -7.67 9.32 -31.66
CA ASN A 112 -9.00 9.05 -32.20
C ASN A 112 -10.15 9.40 -31.26
N THR A 113 -9.89 10.15 -30.19
CA THR A 113 -10.95 10.66 -29.29
C THR A 113 -11.54 11.96 -29.83
N CYS A 114 -12.71 12.38 -29.33
CA CYS A 114 -13.30 13.68 -29.65
C CYS A 114 -12.30 14.82 -29.36
N TYR A 115 -11.65 14.77 -28.20
CA TYR A 115 -10.64 15.72 -27.76
C TYR A 115 -9.35 15.63 -28.60
N GLY A 116 -8.89 14.42 -28.88
CA GLY A 116 -7.69 14.20 -29.70
C GLY A 116 -7.84 14.68 -31.13
N ARG A 117 -9.02 14.49 -31.74
CA ARG A 117 -9.33 15.07 -33.06
C ARG A 117 -9.42 16.60 -33.01
N ARG A 118 -10.02 17.16 -31.95
CA ARG A 118 -10.16 18.62 -31.78
C ARG A 118 -8.80 19.35 -31.77
N TYR A 119 -7.79 18.74 -31.18
CA TYR A 119 -6.44 19.31 -31.09
C TYR A 119 -5.41 18.65 -32.03
N ASP A 120 -5.88 17.82 -32.97
CA ASP A 120 -5.06 17.11 -33.95
C ASP A 120 -3.85 16.39 -33.32
N PHE A 121 -4.10 15.57 -32.31
CA PHE A 121 -3.06 14.78 -31.62
C PHE A 121 -2.28 13.85 -32.57
N SER A 122 -2.85 13.50 -33.72
CA SER A 122 -2.20 12.71 -34.78
C SER A 122 -0.97 13.39 -35.39
N SER A 123 -0.96 14.72 -35.49
CA SER A 123 0.14 15.45 -36.14
C SER A 123 1.27 15.82 -35.19
N ILE A 124 1.08 15.70 -33.88
CA ILE A 124 2.04 16.08 -32.84
C ILE A 124 3.23 15.11 -32.83
N LYS A 125 4.42 15.62 -33.16
CA LYS A 125 5.66 14.82 -33.20
C LYS A 125 6.58 15.07 -32.00
N ASP A 126 6.43 16.22 -31.35
CA ASP A 126 7.17 16.56 -30.15
C ASP A 126 6.41 17.51 -29.21
N SER A 127 7.02 17.81 -28.07
CA SER A 127 6.52 18.75 -27.06
C SER A 127 6.45 20.21 -27.54
N GLY A 128 7.14 20.58 -28.62
CA GLY A 128 6.98 21.87 -29.29
C GLY A 128 5.65 21.95 -30.03
N ASP A 129 5.37 20.95 -30.86
CA ASP A 129 4.09 20.83 -31.58
C ASP A 129 2.90 20.82 -30.60
N PHE A 130 3.01 20.07 -29.50
CA PHE A 130 1.96 20.01 -28.48
C PHE A 130 1.66 21.39 -27.89
N ARG A 131 2.71 22.15 -27.51
CA ARG A 131 2.54 23.49 -26.94
C ARG A 131 1.98 24.50 -27.93
N ALA A 132 2.25 24.33 -29.23
CA ALA A 132 1.66 25.18 -30.27
C ALA A 132 0.17 24.86 -30.53
N ARG A 133 -0.25 23.61 -30.29
CA ARG A 133 -1.62 23.14 -30.56
C ARG A 133 -2.57 23.20 -29.36
N HIS A 134 -2.05 23.02 -28.16
CA HIS A 134 -2.87 22.86 -26.96
C HIS A 134 -2.60 24.01 -25.96
N PRO A 135 -3.63 24.77 -25.56
CA PRO A 135 -3.47 25.87 -24.61
C PRO A 135 -3.29 25.35 -23.19
N ILE A 136 -2.74 26.18 -22.31
CA ILE A 136 -2.81 25.91 -20.86
C ILE A 136 -4.26 26.06 -20.40
N THR A 137 -4.77 25.10 -19.65
CA THR A 137 -6.20 24.98 -19.30
C THR A 137 -6.44 24.73 -17.81
N THR A 138 -7.66 25.01 -17.34
CA THR A 138 -8.17 24.68 -16.01
C THR A 138 -9.30 23.64 -16.10
N TYR A 139 -9.86 23.20 -14.96
CA TYR A 139 -10.96 22.21 -14.95
C TYR A 139 -12.17 22.62 -15.79
N GLU A 140 -12.51 23.90 -15.85
CA GLU A 140 -13.64 24.41 -16.63
C GLU A 140 -13.53 24.06 -18.12
N HIS A 141 -12.31 23.95 -18.64
CA HIS A 141 -12.06 23.49 -20.01
C HIS A 141 -12.55 22.06 -20.25
N TYR A 142 -12.50 21.22 -19.22
CA TYR A 142 -12.80 19.79 -19.29
C TYR A 142 -14.20 19.45 -18.79
N ARG A 143 -14.86 20.34 -18.03
CA ARG A 143 -16.13 20.08 -17.33
C ARG A 143 -17.18 19.40 -18.22
N GLU A 144 -17.44 19.95 -19.41
CA GLU A 144 -18.46 19.38 -20.31
C GLU A 144 -18.04 18.01 -20.87
N PHE A 145 -16.77 17.82 -21.19
CA PHE A 145 -16.28 16.52 -21.63
C PHE A 145 -16.39 15.47 -20.52
N ILE A 146 -16.10 15.85 -19.27
CA ILE A 146 -16.27 14.99 -18.10
C ILE A 146 -17.75 14.64 -17.89
N ARG A 147 -18.66 15.60 -18.04
CA ARG A 147 -20.11 15.36 -17.97
C ARG A 147 -20.58 14.34 -19.01
N ARG A 148 -20.11 14.46 -20.25
CA ARG A 148 -20.39 13.51 -21.33
C ARG A 148 -19.89 12.09 -21.01
N ILE A 149 -18.68 11.98 -20.47
CA ILE A 149 -18.12 10.70 -20.04
C ILE A 149 -18.93 10.11 -18.88
N ALA A 150 -19.34 10.93 -17.90
CA ALA A 150 -20.15 10.49 -16.77
C ALA A 150 -21.53 9.96 -17.20
N ALA A 151 -22.10 10.55 -18.27
CA ALA A 151 -23.31 10.08 -18.95
C ALA A 151 -23.10 8.84 -19.83
N GLY A 152 -21.88 8.28 -19.88
CA GLY A 152 -21.56 7.04 -20.59
C GLY A 152 -21.01 7.23 -21.99
N GLU A 153 -20.73 8.47 -22.43
CA GLU A 153 -20.12 8.69 -23.74
C GLU A 153 -18.65 8.26 -23.74
N GLU A 154 -18.29 7.39 -24.68
CA GLU A 154 -16.95 6.84 -24.82
C GLU A 154 -16.09 7.65 -25.80
N LYS A 155 -14.76 7.49 -25.72
CA LYS A 155 -13.81 8.11 -26.66
C LYS A 155 -13.93 9.64 -26.70
N VAL A 156 -14.33 10.26 -25.59
CA VAL A 156 -14.45 11.72 -25.48
C VAL A 156 -13.07 12.36 -25.30
N ILE A 157 -12.43 12.17 -24.14
CA ILE A 157 -11.03 12.60 -23.88
C ILE A 157 -10.06 11.42 -23.94
N ILE A 158 -10.47 10.28 -23.39
CA ILE A 158 -9.67 9.06 -23.28
C ILE A 158 -10.20 7.99 -24.23
N ALA A 159 -9.32 7.19 -24.81
CA ALA A 159 -9.69 6.13 -25.75
C ALA A 159 -10.32 4.90 -25.08
N GLU A 160 -10.03 4.70 -23.79
CA GLU A 160 -10.52 3.59 -22.97
C GLU A 160 -11.70 4.03 -22.10
N LYS A 161 -12.48 3.07 -21.62
CA LYS A 161 -13.51 3.36 -20.61
C LYS A 161 -12.83 3.67 -19.27
N PRO A 162 -13.17 4.78 -18.60
CA PRO A 162 -12.65 5.06 -17.27
C PRO A 162 -13.18 4.01 -16.29
N LEU A 163 -12.33 3.63 -15.34
CA LEU A 163 -12.70 2.71 -14.27
C LEU A 163 -13.26 3.44 -13.06
N ILE A 164 -12.82 4.68 -12.81
CA ILE A 164 -13.37 5.58 -11.79
C ILE A 164 -13.36 7.02 -12.28
N LEU A 165 -14.32 7.80 -11.81
CA LEU A 165 -14.27 9.26 -11.77
C LEU A 165 -13.85 9.69 -10.34
N ALA A 166 -12.58 9.99 -10.15
CA ALA A 166 -12.03 10.38 -8.85
C ALA A 166 -12.51 11.78 -8.48
N MET A 167 -13.02 11.97 -7.26
CA MET A 167 -13.35 13.32 -6.77
C MET A 167 -12.13 13.97 -6.14
N THR A 168 -11.71 15.12 -6.68
CA THR A 168 -10.68 15.95 -6.04
C THR A 168 -11.34 16.87 -5.03
N SER A 169 -10.74 17.01 -3.85
CA SER A 169 -11.15 17.92 -2.78
C SER A 169 -10.80 19.39 -3.06
N GLY A 170 -11.26 19.91 -4.21
CA GLY A 170 -11.24 21.35 -4.46
C GLY A 170 -12.15 22.06 -3.46
N THR A 171 -11.57 22.86 -2.57
CA THR A 171 -12.32 23.60 -1.55
C THR A 171 -13.16 24.71 -2.20
N SER A 172 -14.44 24.78 -1.83
CA SER A 172 -15.43 25.85 -2.10
C SER A 172 -16.26 25.86 -3.40
N GLY A 173 -16.26 24.81 -4.23
CA GLY A 173 -17.15 24.68 -5.40
C GLY A 173 -17.65 23.24 -5.66
N PRO A 174 -18.55 23.00 -6.65
CA PRO A 174 -18.99 21.64 -6.99
C PRO A 174 -17.79 20.75 -7.34
N SER A 175 -17.76 19.54 -6.75
CA SER A 175 -16.63 18.61 -6.80
C SER A 175 -16.07 18.41 -8.21
N THR A 176 -14.75 18.53 -8.35
CA THR A 176 -14.04 18.27 -9.61
C THR A 176 -13.82 16.77 -9.77
N MET A 177 -14.18 16.22 -10.93
CA MET A 177 -14.01 14.79 -11.24
C MET A 177 -12.84 14.58 -12.19
N LEU A 178 -11.86 13.77 -11.78
CA LEU A 178 -10.72 13.33 -12.59
C LEU A 178 -10.92 11.90 -13.09
N LEU A 179 -10.46 11.60 -14.30
CA LEU A 179 -10.59 10.27 -14.90
C LEU A 179 -9.45 9.35 -14.45
N SER A 180 -9.78 8.14 -13.97
CA SER A 180 -8.82 7.06 -13.69
C SER A 180 -9.08 5.85 -14.60
N THR A 181 -8.05 5.29 -15.25
CA THR A 181 -8.09 4.13 -16.16
C THR A 181 -7.37 2.91 -15.55
N SER A 182 -7.39 1.72 -16.19
CA SER A 182 -6.71 0.50 -15.70
C SER A 182 -5.23 0.70 -15.38
N ASP A 183 -4.56 1.52 -16.19
CA ASP A 183 -3.14 1.86 -16.04
C ASP A 183 -2.88 2.72 -14.79
N THR A 184 -3.88 3.47 -14.31
CA THR A 184 -3.82 4.28 -13.08
C THR A 184 -4.57 3.64 -11.90
N ASN A 185 -5.23 2.49 -12.10
CA ASN A 185 -6.16 1.87 -11.14
C ASN A 185 -5.48 0.84 -10.23
N THR A 186 -4.36 0.22 -10.64
CA THR A 186 -3.70 -0.90 -9.92
C THR A 186 -3.27 -0.56 -8.47
N GLU A 187 -3.53 0.65 -7.97
CA GLU A 187 -3.01 1.20 -6.72
C GLU A 187 -4.06 1.82 -5.77
N PHE A 188 -5.37 1.91 -6.10
CA PHE A 188 -6.21 2.97 -5.45
C PHE A 188 -7.60 2.66 -4.87
N PHE A 189 -8.10 1.43 -4.85
CA PHE A 189 -9.56 1.26 -4.76
C PHE A 189 -10.07 0.90 -3.36
N LEU A 190 -11.02 1.66 -2.79
CA LEU A 190 -12.46 1.32 -2.73
C LEU A 190 -13.17 2.12 -1.62
N GLN A 191 -13.99 3.11 -2.01
CA GLN A 191 -15.44 3.21 -1.76
C GLN A 191 -16.02 4.48 -2.43
N GLY A 192 -17.23 4.41 -2.99
CA GLY A 192 -17.85 5.55 -3.67
C GLY A 192 -19.15 5.27 -4.43
N VAL A 193 -19.89 6.35 -4.73
CA VAL A 193 -21.19 6.43 -5.43
C VAL A 193 -21.01 6.16 -6.93
N THR A 194 -21.99 5.65 -7.68
CA THR A 194 -21.85 5.41 -9.13
C THR A 194 -22.40 6.57 -9.97
N SER A 195 -21.77 6.85 -11.12
CA SER A 195 -22.34 7.72 -12.15
C SER A 195 -23.61 7.10 -12.77
N GLU A 196 -24.35 7.88 -13.58
CA GLU A 196 -25.51 7.37 -14.34
C GLU A 196 -25.18 6.16 -15.21
N ALA A 197 -23.94 6.12 -15.73
CA ALA A 197 -23.42 5.01 -16.52
C ALA A 197 -22.82 3.86 -15.67
N GLY A 198 -22.95 3.89 -14.35
CA GLY A 198 -22.45 2.86 -13.44
C GLY A 198 -20.95 2.92 -13.15
N ILE A 199 -20.25 4.00 -13.51
CA ILE A 199 -18.82 4.18 -13.22
C ILE A 199 -18.68 4.64 -11.76
N PRO A 200 -17.89 3.97 -10.89
CA PRO A 200 -17.72 4.42 -9.51
C PRO A 200 -17.06 5.80 -9.42
N ILE A 201 -17.51 6.58 -8.44
CA ILE A 201 -17.11 7.94 -8.10
C ILE A 201 -16.71 7.93 -6.63
N GLY A 202 -15.42 8.14 -6.34
CA GLY A 202 -14.92 8.09 -4.97
C GLY A 202 -13.59 8.83 -4.80
N PRO A 203 -13.12 9.00 -3.56
CA PRO A 203 -11.77 9.49 -3.31
C PRO A 203 -10.74 8.54 -3.92
N ASN A 204 -9.65 9.10 -4.45
CA ASN A 204 -8.57 8.34 -5.08
C ASN A 204 -7.58 7.76 -4.06
N SER A 205 -8.02 7.42 -2.84
CA SER A 205 -7.17 6.90 -1.76
C SER A 205 -7.43 5.41 -1.53
N SER A 206 -6.35 4.62 -1.46
CA SER A 206 -6.43 3.17 -1.20
C SER A 206 -6.87 2.88 0.24
N THR A 207 -7.89 2.05 0.42
CA THR A 207 -8.21 1.43 1.71
C THR A 207 -7.58 0.03 1.76
N PRO A 208 -6.94 -0.40 2.88
CA PRO A 208 -6.39 -1.75 3.01
C PRO A 208 -7.39 -2.89 2.73
N ALA A 209 -8.70 -2.59 2.83
CA ALA A 209 -9.81 -3.51 2.55
C ALA A 209 -9.81 -4.12 1.14
N SER A 210 -9.25 -3.43 0.15
CA SER A 210 -9.23 -3.93 -1.23
C SER A 210 -8.17 -4.98 -1.51
N SER A 211 -7.26 -5.22 -0.57
CA SER A 211 -6.19 -6.20 -0.70
C SER A 211 -6.14 -7.10 0.53
N ARG A 212 -6.85 -8.25 0.47
CA ARG A 212 -6.88 -9.26 1.53
C ARG A 212 -5.49 -9.69 2.03
N HIS A 213 -4.47 -9.64 1.16
CA HIS A 213 -3.10 -9.98 1.52
C HIS A 213 -2.38 -8.90 2.33
N MET A 214 -2.77 -7.63 2.18
CA MET A 214 -2.20 -6.51 2.95
C MET A 214 -2.81 -6.40 4.34
N LEU A 215 -4.05 -6.85 4.56
CA LEU A 215 -4.72 -6.82 5.86
C LEU A 215 -3.92 -7.51 6.97
N ASN A 216 -3.16 -8.56 6.65
CA ASN A 216 -2.32 -9.28 7.61
C ASN A 216 -1.09 -8.48 8.09
N LEU A 217 -0.79 -7.34 7.47
CA LEU A 217 0.28 -6.42 7.88
C LEU A 217 -0.19 -5.39 8.90
N TYR A 218 -1.51 -5.23 9.07
CA TYR A 218 -2.10 -4.25 9.97
C TYR A 218 -2.61 -4.91 11.24
N THR A 219 -2.59 -4.18 12.34
CA THR A 219 -3.22 -4.58 13.61
C THR A 219 -4.74 -4.56 13.52
N THR A 220 -5.29 -3.69 12.67
CA THR A 220 -6.73 -3.55 12.49
C THR A 220 -7.28 -4.75 11.71
N PRO A 221 -8.30 -5.45 12.24
CA PRO A 221 -8.86 -6.62 11.59
C PRO A 221 -9.76 -6.24 10.41
N ALA A 222 -9.90 -7.16 9.45
CA ALA A 222 -10.72 -6.98 8.25
C ALA A 222 -12.13 -6.40 8.49
N PRO A 223 -12.93 -6.86 9.49
CA PRO A 223 -14.28 -6.35 9.70
C PRO A 223 -14.33 -4.86 10.09
N ALA A 224 -13.25 -4.31 10.68
CA ALA A 224 -13.23 -2.90 11.06
C ALA A 224 -13.19 -1.97 9.84
N PHE A 225 -12.69 -2.44 8.69
CA PHE A 225 -12.73 -1.68 7.44
C PHE A 225 -14.09 -1.74 6.73
N GLU A 226 -15.05 -2.52 7.23
CA GLU A 226 -16.44 -2.54 6.73
C GLU A 226 -17.29 -1.44 7.42
N VAL A 227 -16.74 -0.73 8.41
CA VAL A 227 -17.45 0.30 9.19
C VAL A 227 -17.36 1.65 8.49
N SER A 228 -18.52 2.25 8.19
CA SER A 228 -18.62 3.53 7.46
C SER A 228 -18.40 4.77 8.32
N SER A 229 -18.56 4.67 9.64
CA SER A 229 -18.41 5.80 10.59
C SER A 229 -16.94 6.03 10.91
N GLU A 230 -16.38 7.17 10.51
CA GLU A 230 -14.97 7.51 10.76
C GLU A 230 -14.62 7.47 12.26
N LYS A 231 -15.53 7.97 13.11
CA LYS A 231 -15.36 7.97 14.56
C LYS A 231 -15.28 6.55 15.14
N ASP A 232 -16.15 5.65 14.68
CA ASP A 232 -16.19 4.27 15.18
C ASP A 232 -15.01 3.46 14.63
N THR A 233 -14.63 3.70 13.38
CA THR A 233 -13.45 3.11 12.76
C THR A 233 -12.17 3.55 13.46
N LEU A 234 -12.03 4.84 13.82
CA LEU A 234 -10.90 5.34 14.60
C LEU A 234 -10.79 4.67 15.97
N TYR A 235 -11.92 4.48 16.66
CA TYR A 235 -11.97 3.74 17.92
C TYR A 235 -11.42 2.32 17.75
N LEU A 236 -11.89 1.60 16.72
CA LEU A 236 -11.45 0.23 16.43
C LEU A 236 -9.96 0.19 16.09
N HIS A 237 -9.45 1.13 15.28
CA HIS A 237 -8.02 1.24 14.98
C HIS A 237 -7.18 1.39 16.25
N LEU A 238 -7.56 2.30 17.16
CA LEU A 238 -6.88 2.50 18.44
C LEU A 238 -6.96 1.25 19.33
N LEU A 239 -8.16 0.66 19.46
CA LEU A 239 -8.38 -0.53 20.29
C LEU A 239 -7.46 -1.69 19.89
N PHE A 240 -7.43 -2.03 18.59
CA PHE A 240 -6.60 -3.14 18.10
C PHE A 240 -5.11 -2.80 18.08
N ALA A 241 -4.73 -1.53 17.83
CA ALA A 241 -3.33 -1.11 17.93
C ALA A 241 -2.80 -1.18 19.36
N LEU A 242 -3.60 -0.80 20.37
CA LEU A 242 -3.18 -0.85 21.78
C LEU A 242 -3.00 -2.27 22.29
N LYS A 243 -3.78 -3.23 21.78
CA LYS A 243 -3.64 -4.65 22.13
C LYS A 243 -2.34 -5.27 21.62
N ASP A 244 -1.77 -4.76 20.54
CA ASP A 244 -0.54 -5.28 19.95
C ASP A 244 0.67 -4.45 20.42
N PRO A 245 1.55 -4.98 21.30
CA PRO A 245 2.76 -4.27 21.72
C PRO A 245 3.85 -4.23 20.64
N SER A 246 3.69 -4.98 19.54
CA SER A 246 4.70 -5.16 18.49
C SER A 246 4.57 -4.19 17.31
N VAL A 247 3.67 -3.20 17.40
CA VAL A 247 3.49 -2.18 16.35
C VAL A 247 4.84 -1.52 16.02
N GLY A 248 5.28 -1.72 14.78
CA GLY A 248 6.54 -1.19 14.27
C GLY A 248 6.42 0.13 13.50
N THR A 249 5.22 0.42 12.98
CA THR A 249 4.96 1.57 12.12
C THR A 249 3.55 2.10 12.38
N LEU A 250 3.41 3.42 12.47
CA LEU A 250 2.13 4.10 12.38
C LEU A 250 1.96 4.61 10.95
N GLU A 251 0.86 4.26 10.29
CA GLU A 251 0.63 4.59 8.88
C GLU A 251 -0.69 5.34 8.71
N SER A 252 -0.64 6.45 7.98
CA SER A 252 -1.81 7.20 7.52
C SER A 252 -1.46 8.03 6.30
N ASN A 253 -2.45 8.46 5.53
CA ASN A 253 -2.22 9.35 4.38
C ASN A 253 -1.64 10.70 4.84
N PHE A 254 -2.13 11.25 5.96
CA PHE A 254 -1.79 12.58 6.43
C PHE A 254 -1.44 12.60 7.93
N ALA A 255 -0.50 13.47 8.30
CA ALA A 255 -0.08 13.62 9.69
C ALA A 255 -1.24 14.10 10.59
N SER A 256 -2.16 14.91 10.06
CA SER A 256 -3.38 15.32 10.78
C SER A 256 -4.21 14.14 11.30
N THR A 257 -4.38 13.09 10.50
CA THR A 257 -5.13 11.89 10.94
C THR A 257 -4.44 11.19 12.11
N VAL A 258 -3.10 11.09 12.07
CA VAL A 258 -2.32 10.53 13.18
C VAL A 258 -2.45 11.42 14.43
N PHE A 259 -2.40 12.73 14.26
CA PHE A 259 -2.60 13.69 15.35
C PHE A 259 -3.98 13.54 16.00
N TYR A 260 -5.05 13.50 15.20
CA TYR A 260 -6.41 13.31 15.72
C TYR A 260 -6.59 11.94 16.37
N ALA A 261 -5.89 10.90 15.90
CA ALA A 261 -5.88 9.61 16.57
C ALA A 261 -5.29 9.70 17.99
N PHE A 262 -4.18 10.41 18.17
CA PHE A 262 -3.61 10.63 19.50
C PHE A 262 -4.46 11.55 20.38
N SER A 263 -5.09 12.58 19.80
CA SER A 263 -6.05 13.42 20.53
C SER A 263 -7.24 12.59 21.03
N ALA A 264 -7.83 11.77 20.17
CA ALA A 264 -8.94 10.89 20.53
C ALA A 264 -8.51 9.83 21.57
N LEU A 265 -7.27 9.32 21.46
CA LEU A 265 -6.69 8.43 22.45
C LEU A 265 -6.57 9.13 23.81
N GLN A 266 -6.12 10.38 23.84
CA GLN A 266 -6.00 11.16 25.06
C GLN A 266 -7.34 11.38 25.76
N ASP A 267 -8.41 11.57 25.00
CA ASP A 267 -9.75 11.80 25.54
C ASP A 267 -10.45 10.51 25.99
N ARG A 268 -10.12 9.37 25.39
CA ARG A 268 -10.88 8.10 25.55
C ARG A 268 -10.07 6.90 26.02
N TRP A 269 -8.85 7.10 26.51
CA TRP A 269 -7.98 5.97 26.90
C TRP A 269 -8.60 5.10 28.01
N GLN A 270 -9.39 5.67 28.94
CA GLN A 270 -10.00 4.91 30.02
C GLN A 270 -10.98 3.86 29.48
N GLU A 271 -11.84 4.25 28.54
CA GLU A 271 -12.79 3.37 27.86
C GLU A 271 -12.04 2.28 27.08
N LEU A 272 -11.04 2.67 26.29
CA LEU A 272 -10.23 1.73 25.50
C LEU A 272 -9.54 0.69 26.37
N VAL A 273 -9.00 1.10 27.53
CA VAL A 273 -8.30 0.18 28.43
C VAL A 273 -9.27 -0.75 29.17
N GLU A 274 -10.44 -0.27 29.57
CA GLU A 274 -11.50 -1.11 30.18
C GLU A 274 -12.00 -2.17 29.18
N ASP A 275 -12.17 -1.79 27.92
CA ASP A 275 -12.55 -2.72 26.84
C ASP A 275 -11.47 -3.76 26.55
N ILE A 276 -10.19 -3.40 26.61
CA ILE A 276 -9.07 -4.34 26.49
C ILE A 276 -9.06 -5.31 27.68
N GLU A 277 -9.21 -4.79 28.90
CA GLU A 277 -9.24 -5.60 30.13
C GLU A 277 -10.34 -6.65 30.08
N ARG A 278 -11.56 -6.23 29.68
CA ARG A 278 -12.74 -7.11 29.65
C ARG A 278 -12.89 -7.89 28.35
N GLY A 279 -12.09 -7.59 27.34
CA GLY A 279 -12.19 -8.22 26.02
C GLY A 279 -13.51 -7.90 25.32
N LYS A 280 -13.95 -6.64 25.34
CA LYS A 280 -15.23 -6.21 24.73
C LYS A 280 -15.01 -5.08 23.73
N VAL A 281 -16.00 -4.90 22.85
CA VAL A 281 -16.10 -3.71 21.99
C VAL A 281 -17.25 -2.85 22.51
N SER A 282 -16.96 -1.57 22.79
CA SER A 282 -17.90 -0.61 23.35
C SER A 282 -19.28 -0.66 22.67
N SER A 283 -20.31 -0.71 23.51
CA SER A 283 -21.71 -0.74 23.06
C SER A 283 -22.16 0.61 22.48
N ALA A 284 -21.38 1.67 22.65
CA ALA A 284 -21.65 2.98 22.07
C ALA A 284 -21.43 3.03 20.55
N LEU A 285 -20.67 2.08 19.98
CA LEU A 285 -20.44 2.01 18.54
C LEU A 285 -21.70 1.50 17.82
N VAL A 286 -22.13 2.24 16.80
CA VAL A 286 -23.25 1.87 15.94
C VAL A 286 -22.71 0.98 14.82
N LEU A 287 -22.74 -0.34 15.04
CA LEU A 287 -22.20 -1.34 14.13
C LEU A 287 -23.29 -2.26 13.61
N GLU A 288 -23.16 -2.70 12.36
CA GLU A 288 -23.98 -3.80 11.85
C GLU A 288 -23.78 -5.06 12.71
N PRO A 289 -24.86 -5.81 13.03
CA PRO A 289 -24.77 -6.97 13.93
C PRO A 289 -23.71 -8.00 13.50
N LYS A 290 -23.62 -8.27 12.20
CA LYS A 290 -22.65 -9.22 11.64
C LYS A 290 -21.20 -8.75 11.81
N VAL A 291 -20.94 -7.45 11.64
CA VAL A 291 -19.61 -6.86 11.84
C VAL A 291 -19.24 -6.90 13.31
N ARG A 292 -20.18 -6.52 14.20
CA ARG A 292 -19.99 -6.59 15.65
C ARG A 292 -19.64 -7.99 16.13
N SER A 293 -20.40 -9.03 15.75
CA SER A 293 -20.10 -10.40 16.15
C SER A 293 -18.70 -10.85 15.71
N ARG A 294 -18.25 -10.45 14.51
CA ARG A 294 -16.91 -10.78 14.01
C ARG A 294 -15.80 -10.05 14.77
N LEU A 295 -16.02 -8.80 15.16
CA LEU A 295 -15.06 -8.03 15.96
C LEU A 295 -14.97 -8.57 17.40
N GLU A 296 -16.11 -8.83 18.02
CA GLU A 296 -16.17 -9.38 19.39
C GLU A 296 -15.56 -10.78 19.48
N ALA A 297 -15.69 -11.61 18.44
CA ALA A 297 -15.03 -12.91 18.36
C ALA A 297 -13.49 -12.83 18.37
N LEU A 298 -12.91 -11.67 17.99
CA LEU A 298 -11.46 -11.43 18.03
C LEU A 298 -11.01 -10.86 19.38
N MET A 299 -11.93 -10.42 20.23
CA MET A 299 -11.62 -9.80 21.50
C MET A 299 -11.47 -10.85 22.60
N LYS A 300 -10.27 -10.89 23.19
CA LYS A 300 -9.98 -11.66 24.41
C LYS A 300 -9.64 -10.69 25.55
N PRO A 301 -10.09 -10.96 26.79
CA PRO A 301 -9.69 -10.20 27.98
C PRO A 301 -8.18 -10.20 28.15
N ASP A 302 -7.59 -9.02 28.36
CA ASP A 302 -6.16 -8.86 28.61
C ASP A 302 -5.90 -7.85 29.74
N PRO A 303 -6.08 -8.28 31.01
CA PRO A 303 -5.91 -7.40 32.17
C PRO A 303 -4.44 -6.97 32.36
N VAL A 304 -3.49 -7.78 31.89
CA VAL A 304 -2.05 -7.47 32.01
C VAL A 304 -1.70 -6.32 31.09
N ARG A 305 -2.08 -6.40 29.81
CA ARG A 305 -1.87 -5.29 28.87
C ARG A 305 -2.63 -4.05 29.30
N ALA A 306 -3.86 -4.19 29.77
CA ALA A 306 -4.64 -3.07 30.29
C ALA A 306 -3.92 -2.34 31.44
N ALA A 307 -3.40 -3.08 32.43
CA ALA A 307 -2.66 -2.48 33.54
C ALA A 307 -1.42 -1.70 33.09
N GLN A 308 -0.65 -2.25 32.13
CA GLN A 308 0.51 -1.56 31.54
C GLN A 308 0.09 -0.26 30.85
N LEU A 309 -0.98 -0.31 30.05
CA LEU A 309 -1.50 0.86 29.35
C LEU A 309 -1.94 1.96 30.34
N ARG A 310 -2.66 1.62 31.42
CA ARG A 310 -3.06 2.62 32.44
C ARG A 310 -1.85 3.33 33.03
N ALA A 311 -0.80 2.60 33.38
CA ALA A 311 0.41 3.18 33.93
C ALA A 311 1.03 4.20 32.96
N HIS A 312 1.16 3.84 31.68
CA HIS A 312 1.70 4.75 30.67
C HIS A 312 0.85 6.02 30.46
N PHE A 313 -0.48 5.90 30.48
CA PHE A 313 -1.37 7.05 30.33
C PHE A 313 -1.39 7.97 31.56
N GLN A 314 -1.26 7.41 32.76
CA GLN A 314 -1.18 8.19 34.01
C GLN A 314 0.07 9.06 34.08
N ASP A 315 1.17 8.60 33.49
CA ASP A 315 2.43 9.35 33.36
C ASP A 315 2.35 10.51 32.32
N GLY A 316 1.19 10.73 31.70
CA GLY A 316 0.95 11.78 30.70
C GLY A 316 1.22 11.33 29.26
N PHE A 317 1.11 12.25 28.30
CA PHE A 317 1.12 11.92 26.85
C PHE A 317 2.39 12.31 26.09
N SER A 318 3.35 12.97 26.76
CA SER A 318 4.66 13.28 26.17
C SER A 318 5.39 11.98 25.82
N GLY A 319 5.84 11.85 24.57
CA GLY A 319 6.53 10.67 24.05
C GLY A 319 5.76 9.36 24.19
N ILE A 320 4.43 9.42 24.31
CA ILE A 320 3.59 8.25 24.63
C ILE A 320 3.69 7.14 23.58
N ALA A 321 3.89 7.46 22.30
CA ALA A 321 3.88 6.49 21.22
C ALA A 321 4.92 5.37 21.44
N LYS A 322 6.15 5.72 21.82
CA LYS A 322 7.21 4.72 22.12
C LYS A 322 7.01 3.98 23.43
N ARG A 323 6.31 4.58 24.39
CA ARG A 323 5.96 3.90 25.65
C ARG A 323 4.90 2.84 25.41
N LEU A 324 3.89 3.15 24.58
CA LEU A 324 2.85 2.20 24.18
C LEU A 324 3.41 1.09 23.28
N TRP A 325 4.31 1.46 22.35
CA TRP A 325 4.90 0.58 21.34
C TRP A 325 6.43 0.72 21.30
N PRO A 326 7.17 -0.07 22.10
CA PRO A 326 8.63 0.01 22.18
C PRO A 326 9.36 -0.28 20.86
N HIS A 327 8.71 -1.02 19.95
CA HIS A 327 9.23 -1.35 18.63
C HIS A 327 8.82 -0.35 17.53
N LEU A 328 8.19 0.77 17.89
CA LEU A 328 7.81 1.78 16.93
C LEU A 328 9.05 2.48 16.35
N HIS A 329 9.25 2.31 15.05
CA HIS A 329 10.43 2.79 14.33
C HIS A 329 10.12 3.91 13.33
N LEU A 330 8.86 4.06 12.92
CA LEU A 330 8.51 4.97 11.84
C LEU A 330 7.06 5.45 11.92
N VAL A 331 6.84 6.73 11.63
CA VAL A 331 5.54 7.25 11.23
C VAL A 331 5.56 7.49 9.71
N LEU A 332 4.69 6.79 8.99
CA LEU A 332 4.45 6.95 7.56
C LEU A 332 3.23 7.87 7.40
N ALA A 333 3.47 9.13 7.05
CA ALA A 333 2.41 10.09 6.80
C ALA A 333 2.93 11.29 6.00
N VAL A 334 2.06 11.90 5.19
CA VAL A 334 2.37 13.21 4.59
C VAL A 334 2.33 14.28 5.67
N ASP A 335 3.47 14.91 5.90
CA ASP A 335 3.74 15.89 6.95
C ASP A 335 4.32 17.19 6.39
N SER A 336 4.01 17.48 5.13
CA SER A 336 4.42 18.70 4.42
C SER A 336 3.18 19.51 3.98
N GLY A 337 3.41 20.74 3.51
CA GLY A 337 2.33 21.64 3.10
C GLY A 337 1.39 21.95 4.27
N SER A 338 0.07 21.84 4.06
CA SER A 338 -0.93 22.08 5.11
C SER A 338 -0.87 21.08 6.27
N ASN A 339 -0.14 19.97 6.14
CA ASN A 339 0.02 18.96 7.19
C ASN A 339 1.29 19.15 8.04
N GLN A 340 2.13 20.14 7.73
CA GLN A 340 3.39 20.36 8.44
C GLN A 340 3.20 20.62 9.93
N ILE A 341 2.24 21.46 10.30
CA ILE A 341 1.94 21.80 11.69
C ILE A 341 1.60 20.56 12.53
N TYR A 342 0.80 19.64 11.99
CA TYR A 342 0.45 18.40 12.68
C TYR A 342 1.66 17.47 12.83
N GLY A 343 2.52 17.42 11.81
CA GLY A 343 3.79 16.68 11.87
C GLY A 343 4.73 17.21 12.95
N GLU A 344 4.83 18.53 13.10
CA GLU A 344 5.61 19.18 14.17
C GLU A 344 5.01 18.88 15.55
N MET A 345 3.71 19.11 15.74
CA MET A 345 3.01 18.80 16.99
C MET A 345 3.17 17.34 17.41
N LEU A 346 3.12 16.40 16.46
CA LEU A 346 3.35 14.99 16.75
C LEU A 346 4.78 14.72 17.22
N ARG A 347 5.79 15.28 16.56
CA ARG A 347 7.20 15.09 16.93
C ARG A 347 7.52 15.70 18.30
N GLU A 348 6.93 16.85 18.60
CA GLU A 348 7.15 17.57 19.85
C GLU A 348 6.40 16.96 21.03
N ASN A 349 5.24 16.32 20.80
CA ASN A 349 4.43 15.73 21.86
C ASN A 349 4.41 14.20 21.81
N TYR A 350 3.49 13.60 21.05
CA TYR A 350 3.17 12.16 21.18
C TYR A 350 4.26 11.22 20.66
N CYS A 351 4.95 11.60 19.59
CA CYS A 351 5.87 10.78 18.81
C CYS A 351 7.34 11.20 18.97
N GLN A 352 7.71 11.74 20.14
CA GLN A 352 9.10 12.15 20.42
C GLN A 352 10.12 11.06 20.08
N GLY A 353 11.12 11.43 19.29
CA GLY A 353 12.19 10.55 18.84
C GLY A 353 11.79 9.47 17.83
N VAL A 354 10.57 9.50 17.28
CA VAL A 354 10.15 8.63 16.17
C VAL A 354 10.38 9.36 14.85
N PRO A 355 11.13 8.78 13.89
CA PRO A 355 11.27 9.33 12.55
C PRO A 355 9.93 9.41 11.80
N PHE A 356 9.79 10.44 10.97
CA PHE A 356 8.66 10.61 10.04
C PHE A 356 9.17 10.46 8.61
N TYR A 357 8.40 9.78 7.77
CA TYR A 357 8.68 9.65 6.36
C TYR A 357 7.40 9.89 5.55
N SER A 358 7.46 10.87 4.65
CA SER A 358 6.41 11.20 3.70
C SER A 358 6.72 10.51 2.35
N PRO A 359 6.14 9.33 2.07
CA PRO A 359 6.54 8.51 0.93
C PRO A 359 6.08 9.03 -0.42
N PHE A 360 4.99 9.81 -0.47
CA PHE A 360 4.31 10.15 -1.71
C PHE A 360 3.93 11.62 -1.77
N TYR A 361 4.01 12.19 -2.97
CA TYR A 361 3.36 13.44 -3.34
C TYR A 361 2.45 13.15 -4.53
N ALA A 362 1.14 13.19 -4.30
CA ALA A 362 0.13 12.84 -5.28
C ALA A 362 -1.06 13.81 -5.16
N CYS A 363 -1.81 13.95 -6.25
CA CYS A 363 -3.14 14.58 -6.22
C CYS A 363 -4.22 13.51 -6.40
N HIS A 364 -5.35 13.74 -5.76
CA HIS A 364 -6.54 12.89 -5.83
C HIS A 364 -7.62 13.62 -6.59
#